data_AF-A0AA39HZS5-F1
#
_entry.id   AF-A0AA39HZS5-F1
#
_cell.length_a   1.000
_cell.length_b   1.000
_cell.length_c   1.000
_cell.angle_alpha   90.00
_cell.angle_beta   90.00
_cell.angle_gamma   90.00
#
_symmetry.space_group_name_H-M   'P 1'
#
loop_
_entity.id
_entity.type
_entity.pdbx_description
1 polymer ?
#
loop_
_entity_poly.entity_id
_entity_poly.type
_entity_poly.pdbx_seq_one_letter_code
_entity_poly.pdbx_strand_id
1 'polypeptide(L)'
;MLDRIVLVTVATVAVAAAVFDDDLGSYWPSSQQQATNGFRDADDAGFSVQYAQTLFGDKPVIDSARCYSCMSRFYEAVWPALSHVYKRPRNFTDYCNDDVVDPRHVPVVDCPTICIRMWEEPTVAGVRIRGHIRGCLDDLLHNGFNQTIVTWYRWMHRDSCRQYRKRELFMLNADESDDSYVNVCTCYADHCNSAGSSSGATVSLATLALVALAVRWL
;
A
#
# COMPACT_ATOMS: atom_id res chain seq x y z
N MET A 1 27.46 50.84 -27.56
CA MET A 1 27.97 49.89 -28.58
C MET A 1 28.68 48.78 -27.83
N LEU A 2 28.25 47.51 -27.72
CA LEU A 2 27.17 46.70 -28.28
C LEU A 2 26.68 45.78 -27.15
N ASP A 3 25.36 45.61 -27.00
CA ASP A 3 24.79 44.49 -26.22
C ASP A 3 24.75 43.22 -27.07
N ARG A 4 25.10 42.09 -26.46
CA ARG A 4 25.10 40.77 -27.10
C ARG A 4 23.69 40.19 -27.10
N ILE A 5 23.19 39.93 -28.31
CA ILE A 5 21.96 39.20 -28.60
C ILE A 5 22.20 37.70 -28.27
N VAL A 6 21.40 37.12 -27.39
CA VAL A 6 21.34 35.68 -27.15
C VAL A 6 20.36 35.08 -28.17
N LEU A 7 20.88 34.23 -29.06
CA LEU A 7 20.08 33.44 -30.00
C LEU A 7 19.33 32.32 -29.26
N VAL A 8 18.00 32.30 -29.43
CA VAL A 8 17.14 31.18 -29.06
C VAL A 8 17.20 30.14 -30.18
N THR A 9 17.78 28.98 -29.91
CA THR A 9 17.72 27.81 -30.81
C THR A 9 16.52 26.95 -30.45
N VAL A 10 15.54 26.90 -31.35
CA VAL A 10 14.42 25.96 -31.31
C VAL A 10 14.89 24.64 -31.92
N ALA A 11 14.99 23.59 -31.10
CA ALA A 11 15.25 22.23 -31.59
C ALA A 11 13.91 21.51 -31.83
N THR A 12 13.59 21.29 -33.10
CA THR A 12 12.50 20.43 -33.56
C THR A 12 12.92 18.96 -33.45
N VAL A 13 12.12 18.12 -32.78
CA VAL A 13 12.30 16.66 -32.81
C VAL A 13 11.59 16.10 -34.04
N ALA A 14 12.38 15.48 -34.91
CA ALA A 14 11.91 14.75 -36.08
C ALA A 14 11.35 13.38 -35.68
N VAL A 15 10.20 13.00 -36.23
CA VAL A 15 9.63 11.65 -36.14
C VAL A 15 10.23 10.81 -37.27
N ALA A 16 10.94 9.74 -36.93
CA ALA A 16 11.37 8.74 -37.89
C ALA A 16 10.45 7.51 -37.78
N ALA A 17 9.64 7.30 -38.81
CA ALA A 17 9.02 6.02 -39.10
C ALA A 17 10.02 5.15 -39.85
N ALA A 18 10.08 3.86 -39.51
CA ALA A 18 10.70 2.85 -40.35
C ALA A 18 9.78 1.62 -40.39
N VAL A 19 9.24 1.37 -41.59
CA VAL A 19 8.63 0.13 -42.06
C VAL A 19 9.64 -0.44 -43.05
N PHE A 20 10.00 -1.73 -42.97
CA PHE A 20 10.42 -2.55 -44.13
C PHE A 20 10.22 -4.04 -43.84
N ASP A 21 9.84 -4.75 -44.90
CA ASP A 21 9.15 -6.03 -45.06
C ASP A 21 10.07 -7.01 -45.85
N ASP A 22 9.93 -8.32 -45.58
CA ASP A 22 10.23 -9.58 -46.31
C ASP A 22 11.50 -9.73 -47.24
N ASP A 23 12.18 -10.88 -47.43
CA ASP A 23 11.72 -12.28 -47.55
C ASP A 23 12.93 -13.28 -47.63
N LEU A 24 12.62 -14.60 -47.68
CA LEU A 24 13.40 -15.83 -47.93
C LEU A 24 13.94 -16.56 -46.68
N GLY A 25 13.37 -17.67 -46.16
CA GLY A 25 12.95 -18.94 -46.80
C GLY A 25 14.00 -20.03 -46.48
N SER A 26 13.79 -21.31 -46.15
CA SER A 26 12.65 -22.22 -45.99
C SER A 26 13.21 -23.53 -45.38
N TYR A 27 12.54 -24.17 -44.41
CA TYR A 27 12.52 -25.65 -44.30
C TYR A 27 11.38 -26.12 -43.38
N TRP A 28 10.37 -26.75 -43.97
CA TRP A 28 9.32 -27.52 -43.30
C TRP A 28 9.70 -29.02 -43.30
N PRO A 29 9.09 -29.83 -42.42
CA PRO A 29 7.96 -30.61 -42.94
C PRO A 29 6.75 -30.68 -41.98
N SER A 30 5.59 -30.75 -42.62
CA SER A 30 4.25 -30.96 -42.10
C SER A 30 3.89 -32.44 -41.98
N SER A 31 3.06 -32.82 -40.99
CA SER A 31 1.83 -33.63 -41.22
C SER A 31 1.06 -33.99 -39.93
N GLN A 32 -0.22 -33.60 -39.92
CA GLN A 32 -1.43 -34.37 -39.56
C GLN A 32 -1.74 -34.87 -38.13
N GLN A 33 -2.97 -34.51 -37.70
CA GLN A 33 -4.00 -35.30 -36.98
C GLN A 33 -3.62 -35.79 -35.55
N GLN A 34 -4.48 -35.90 -34.55
CA GLN A 34 -5.91 -36.21 -34.48
C GLN A 34 -6.37 -36.00 -33.02
N ALA A 35 -7.64 -35.65 -32.80
CA ALA A 35 -8.27 -35.79 -31.50
C ALA A 35 -8.45 -37.28 -31.15
N THR A 36 -7.94 -37.74 -30.00
CA THR A 36 -8.44 -38.92 -29.29
C THR A 36 -8.16 -38.84 -27.79
N ASN A 37 -9.19 -39.12 -27.00
CA ASN A 37 -9.20 -39.38 -25.56
C ASN A 37 -8.14 -40.41 -25.15
N GLY A 38 -7.49 -40.20 -24.01
CA GLY A 38 -6.48 -41.11 -23.46
C GLY A 38 -6.22 -40.88 -21.98
N PHE A 39 -7.14 -41.41 -21.16
CA PHE A 39 -7.04 -41.76 -19.75
C PHE A 39 -5.64 -42.25 -19.32
N ARG A 40 -5.03 -41.61 -18.32
CA ARG A 40 -4.10 -42.23 -17.35
C ARG A 40 -4.15 -41.49 -16.02
N ASP A 41 -4.55 -42.24 -15.01
CA ASP A 41 -4.69 -41.87 -13.60
C ASP A 41 -3.37 -41.42 -12.97
N ALA A 42 -3.46 -40.40 -12.13
CA ALA A 42 -2.58 -40.18 -11.00
C ALA A 42 -3.48 -39.85 -9.81
N ASP A 43 -3.81 -40.88 -9.04
CA ASP A 43 -4.41 -40.78 -7.72
C ASP A 43 -3.50 -39.95 -6.80
N ASP A 44 -3.99 -38.83 -6.27
CA ASP A 44 -4.24 -38.68 -4.84
C ASP A 44 -4.68 -37.26 -4.46
N ALA A 45 -5.70 -37.20 -3.59
CA ALA A 45 -6.30 -36.03 -2.95
C ALA A 45 -7.14 -35.08 -3.85
N GLY A 46 -8.18 -35.62 -4.46
CA GLY A 46 -9.35 -34.85 -4.87
C GLY A 46 -10.10 -34.27 -3.67
N PHE A 47 -9.71 -33.08 -3.21
CA PHE A 47 -10.58 -32.29 -2.34
C PHE A 47 -11.70 -31.69 -3.21
N SER A 48 -12.86 -32.35 -3.18
CA SER A 48 -14.02 -31.88 -3.94
C SER A 48 -14.41 -30.48 -3.49
N VAL A 49 -14.38 -29.53 -4.42
CA VAL A 49 -14.81 -28.13 -4.23
C VAL A 49 -16.24 -28.07 -3.65
N GLN A 50 -17.04 -29.10 -3.91
CA GLN A 50 -18.41 -29.23 -3.39
C GLN A 50 -18.46 -29.55 -1.88
N TYR A 51 -17.49 -30.29 -1.32
CA TYR A 51 -17.48 -30.60 0.12
C TYR A 51 -16.95 -29.43 0.96
N ALA A 52 -16.08 -28.59 0.38
CA ALA A 52 -15.63 -27.33 0.97
C ALA A 52 -16.80 -26.37 1.22
N GLN A 53 -17.74 -26.28 0.27
CA GLN A 53 -18.90 -25.39 0.33
C GLN A 53 -19.94 -25.79 1.39
N THR A 54 -19.99 -27.06 1.77
CA THR A 54 -20.92 -27.57 2.80
C THR A 54 -20.35 -27.54 4.22
N LEU A 55 -19.02 -27.51 4.39
CA LEU A 55 -18.37 -27.39 5.70
C LEU A 55 -18.04 -25.95 6.07
N PHE A 56 -17.75 -25.11 5.08
CA PHE A 56 -17.56 -23.68 5.24
C PHE A 56 -18.79 -22.99 4.66
N GLY A 57 -19.85 -22.94 5.47
CA GLY A 57 -20.96 -22.01 5.23
C GLY A 57 -20.47 -20.59 5.42
N ASP A 58 -19.79 -20.06 4.42
CA ASP A 58 -19.65 -18.64 4.07
C ASP A 58 -18.82 -18.56 2.78
N LYS A 59 -19.10 -17.55 1.95
CA LYS A 59 -18.37 -17.24 0.71
C LYS A 59 -16.85 -17.40 0.91
N PRO A 60 -16.05 -17.68 -0.13
CA PRO A 60 -14.60 -17.49 -0.03
C PRO A 60 -14.38 -16.06 0.43
N VAL A 61 -14.03 -15.91 1.71
CA VAL A 61 -13.64 -14.64 2.29
C VAL A 61 -12.30 -14.37 1.62
N ILE A 62 -12.33 -13.60 0.54
CA ILE A 62 -11.20 -12.73 0.24
C ILE A 62 -11.09 -11.93 1.53
N ASP A 63 -10.05 -12.20 2.32
CA ASP A 63 -9.84 -11.60 3.65
C ASP A 63 -9.67 -10.09 3.47
N SER A 64 -10.81 -9.40 3.33
CA SER A 64 -10.88 -7.98 3.07
C SER A 64 -10.96 -7.26 4.41
N ALA A 65 -9.91 -6.54 4.77
CA ALA A 65 -9.88 -5.76 5.99
C ALA A 65 -10.72 -4.49 5.83
N ARG A 66 -11.56 -4.16 6.83
CA ARG A 66 -12.28 -2.88 6.85
C ARG A 66 -11.39 -1.80 7.42
N CYS A 67 -11.04 -0.79 6.65
CA CYS A 67 -10.10 0.26 7.07
C CYS A 67 -10.72 1.64 7.01
N TYR A 68 -10.29 2.54 7.88
CA TYR A 68 -10.61 3.96 7.75
C TYR A 68 -9.90 4.55 6.54
N SER A 69 -10.60 5.38 5.76
CA SER A 69 -10.04 6.09 4.61
C SER A 69 -10.21 7.60 4.77
N CYS A 70 -9.12 8.29 5.10
CA CYS A 70 -9.12 9.75 5.22
C CYS A 70 -7.74 10.34 5.02
N MET A 71 -7.72 11.65 4.75
CA MET A 71 -6.55 12.48 4.96
C MET A 71 -6.93 13.72 5.76
N SER A 72 -5.97 14.30 6.48
CA SER A 72 -6.16 15.59 7.17
C SER A 72 -6.51 16.69 6.18
N ARG A 73 -7.28 17.71 6.61
CA ARG A 73 -7.61 18.86 5.75
C ARG A 73 -6.39 19.64 5.27
N PHE A 74 -5.27 19.58 5.99
CA PHE A 74 -4.02 20.15 5.51
C PHE A 74 -3.63 19.62 4.11
N TYR A 75 -3.81 18.32 3.84
CA TYR A 75 -3.55 17.75 2.53
C TYR A 75 -4.55 18.18 1.45
N GLU A 76 -5.77 18.55 1.83
CA GLU A 76 -6.77 19.08 0.91
C GLU A 76 -6.32 20.43 0.32
N ALA A 77 -5.76 21.31 1.16
CA ALA A 77 -5.31 22.63 0.75
C ALA A 77 -4.19 22.59 -0.31
N VAL A 78 -3.36 21.54 -0.28
CA VAL A 78 -2.25 21.32 -1.23
C VAL A 78 -2.53 20.19 -2.23
N TRP A 79 -3.77 19.70 -2.30
CA TRP A 79 -4.15 18.54 -3.10
C TRP A 79 -3.77 18.65 -4.59
N PRO A 80 -3.90 19.81 -5.27
CA PRO A 80 -3.49 19.92 -6.67
C PRO A 80 -2.03 19.51 -6.91
N ALA A 81 -1.13 19.79 -5.97
CA ALA A 81 0.27 19.41 -6.05
C ALA A 81 0.49 17.92 -5.72
N LEU A 82 -0.34 17.31 -4.86
CA LEU A 82 -0.15 15.94 -4.37
C LEU A 82 -0.92 14.87 -5.17
N SER A 83 -1.88 15.29 -5.99
CA SER A 83 -2.79 14.42 -6.73
C SER A 83 -2.12 13.45 -7.71
N HIS A 84 -0.86 13.70 -8.10
CA HIS A 84 -0.09 12.80 -8.96
C HIS A 84 0.56 11.63 -8.18
N VAL A 85 0.75 11.78 -6.87
CA VAL A 85 1.37 10.76 -6.00
C VAL A 85 0.29 9.93 -5.31
N TYR A 86 -0.65 10.62 -4.65
CA TYR A 86 -1.68 10.00 -3.84
C TYR A 86 -2.99 9.87 -4.59
N LYS A 87 -3.69 8.77 -4.37
CA LYS A 87 -5.11 8.68 -4.75
C LYS A 87 -5.95 9.47 -3.76
N ARG A 88 -7.04 10.07 -4.27
CA ARG A 88 -7.92 10.89 -3.45
C ARG A 88 -8.57 10.04 -2.36
N PRO A 89 -8.48 10.43 -1.07
CA PRO A 89 -9.14 9.72 0.01
C PRO A 89 -10.66 9.85 -0.11
N ARG A 90 -11.38 9.01 0.64
CA ARG A 90 -12.83 9.11 0.73
C ARG A 90 -13.28 10.42 1.38
N ASN A 91 -12.53 10.93 2.35
CA ASN A 91 -12.84 12.19 3.03
C ASN A 91 -11.57 12.95 3.47
N PHE A 92 -11.58 14.27 3.30
CA PHE A 92 -10.60 15.17 3.91
C PHE A 92 -11.19 15.78 5.18
N THR A 93 -10.60 15.46 6.32
CA THR A 93 -11.20 15.82 7.61
C THR A 93 -10.17 15.92 8.73
N ASP A 94 -10.36 16.85 9.65
CA ASP A 94 -9.48 17.02 10.81
C ASP A 94 -9.63 15.88 11.82
N TYR A 95 -10.78 15.20 11.84
CA TYR A 95 -10.99 13.96 12.63
C TYR A 95 -10.05 12.81 12.21
N CYS A 96 -9.39 12.93 11.04
CA CYS A 96 -8.38 11.95 10.63
C CYS A 96 -7.11 11.99 11.51
N ASN A 97 -6.87 13.14 12.16
CA ASN A 97 -5.73 13.38 13.04
C ASN A 97 -5.89 12.73 14.41
N ASP A 98 -7.11 12.31 14.78
CA ASP A 98 -7.39 11.79 16.11
C ASP A 98 -6.68 10.46 16.34
N ASP A 99 -6.21 10.24 17.57
CA ASP A 99 -5.59 8.97 17.96
C ASP A 99 -6.60 7.83 18.03
N VAL A 100 -7.89 8.13 18.15
CA VAL A 100 -8.98 7.17 18.01
C VAL A 100 -9.98 7.76 17.03
N VAL A 101 -10.14 7.11 15.89
CA VAL A 101 -11.00 7.56 14.81
C VAL A 101 -12.45 7.14 15.07
N ASP A 102 -13.37 8.11 14.97
CA ASP A 102 -14.81 7.87 15.04
C ASP A 102 -15.37 7.51 13.63
N PRO A 103 -16.01 6.34 13.47
CA PRO A 103 -16.60 5.92 12.20
C PRO A 103 -17.75 6.82 11.70
N ARG A 104 -18.29 7.70 12.54
CA ARG A 104 -19.29 8.69 12.11
C ARG A 104 -18.69 9.83 11.29
N HIS A 105 -17.43 10.14 11.53
CA HIS A 105 -16.74 11.29 10.94
C HIS A 105 -15.75 10.87 9.85
N VAL A 106 -15.23 9.64 9.93
CA VAL A 106 -14.29 9.08 8.97
C VAL A 106 -14.90 7.85 8.32
N PRO A 107 -14.99 7.81 6.97
CA PRO A 107 -15.59 6.69 6.27
C PRO A 107 -14.71 5.44 6.35
N VAL A 108 -15.37 4.29 6.35
CA VAL A 108 -14.75 2.96 6.31
C VAL A 108 -14.87 2.40 4.89
N VAL A 109 -13.83 1.70 4.44
CA VAL A 109 -13.77 1.03 3.14
C VAL A 109 -13.33 -0.42 3.31
N ASP A 110 -13.82 -1.30 2.44
CA ASP A 110 -13.35 -2.68 2.35
C ASP A 110 -12.06 -2.70 1.51
N CYS A 111 -10.95 -3.09 2.13
CA CYS A 111 -9.64 -3.19 1.50
C CYS A 111 -9.37 -4.64 1.07
N PRO A 112 -9.02 -4.92 -0.19
CA PRO A 112 -8.58 -6.25 -0.62
C PRO A 112 -7.26 -6.69 0.05
N THR A 113 -6.51 -5.73 0.59
CA THR A 113 -5.22 -5.93 1.24
C THR A 113 -5.28 -5.57 2.72
N ILE A 114 -4.33 -4.76 3.20
CA ILE A 114 -4.16 -4.40 4.61
C ILE A 114 -4.47 -2.93 4.83
N CYS A 115 -4.73 -2.56 6.08
CA CYS A 115 -4.88 -1.16 6.45
C CYS A 115 -3.52 -0.49 6.60
N ILE A 116 -3.45 0.77 6.19
CA ILE A 116 -2.30 1.65 6.41
C ILE A 116 -2.71 2.91 7.19
N ARG A 117 -1.82 3.35 8.08
CA ARG A 117 -1.85 4.65 8.76
C ARG A 117 -0.50 5.30 8.57
N MET A 118 -0.47 6.49 7.99
CA MET A 118 0.72 7.30 7.83
C MET A 118 0.55 8.63 8.53
N TRP A 119 1.63 9.15 9.12
CA TRP A 119 1.62 10.48 9.68
C TRP A 119 2.97 11.16 9.64
N GLU A 120 2.91 12.48 9.57
CA GLU A 120 4.04 13.39 9.59
C GLU A 120 3.72 14.62 10.44
N GLU A 121 4.77 15.25 10.98
CA GLU A 121 4.66 16.47 11.78
C GLU A 121 5.56 17.58 11.17
N PRO A 122 5.29 18.07 9.95
CA PRO A 122 6.04 19.17 9.36
C PRO A 122 5.91 20.45 10.21
N THR A 123 7.00 21.23 10.25
CA THR A 123 7.01 22.57 10.85
C THR A 123 6.93 23.60 9.73
N VAL A 124 5.79 24.29 9.63
CA VAL A 124 5.55 25.34 8.63
C VAL A 124 5.46 26.69 9.33
N ALA A 125 6.33 27.63 8.96
CA ALA A 125 6.39 28.96 9.57
C ALA A 125 6.47 28.95 11.13
N GLY A 126 7.14 27.95 11.70
CA GLY A 126 7.28 27.77 13.15
C GLY A 126 6.10 27.04 13.83
N VAL A 127 5.04 26.68 13.10
CA VAL A 127 3.91 25.91 13.61
C VAL A 127 4.05 24.45 13.20
N ARG A 128 3.92 23.53 14.18
CA ARG A 128 3.88 22.09 13.90
C ARG A 128 2.48 21.70 13.47
N ILE A 129 2.36 21.18 12.25
CA ILE A 129 1.10 20.70 11.69
C ILE A 129 1.18 19.18 11.65
N ARG A 130 0.13 18.50 12.10
CA ARG A 130 0.02 17.05 11.98
C ARG A 130 -0.73 16.70 10.71
N GLY A 131 -0.10 15.91 9.84
CA GLY A 131 -0.72 15.34 8.66
C GLY A 131 -0.88 13.85 8.84
N HIS A 132 -2.11 13.35 8.83
CA HIS A 132 -2.46 11.93 8.88
C HIS A 132 -3.09 11.50 7.55
N ILE A 133 -2.73 10.29 7.13
CA ILE A 133 -3.30 9.60 5.96
C ILE A 133 -3.68 8.19 6.40
N ARG A 134 -4.88 7.74 6.07
CA ARG A 134 -5.40 6.41 6.41
C ARG A 134 -6.08 5.83 5.17
N GLY A 135 -5.92 4.53 4.94
CA GLY A 135 -6.57 3.85 3.82
C GLY A 135 -6.14 2.40 3.67
N CYS A 136 -6.35 1.88 2.46
CA CYS A 136 -5.84 0.58 2.02
C CYS A 136 -4.40 0.73 1.49
N LEU A 137 -3.55 -0.28 1.68
CA LEU A 137 -2.19 -0.26 1.16
C LEU A 137 -2.14 -0.12 -0.39
N ASP A 138 -3.00 -0.83 -1.10
CA ASP A 138 -3.08 -0.91 -2.56
C ASP A 138 -3.81 0.26 -3.22
N ASP A 139 -4.55 1.05 -2.44
CA ASP A 139 -5.34 2.19 -2.93
C ASP A 139 -4.85 3.55 -2.42
N LEU A 140 -3.67 3.60 -1.78
CA LEU A 140 -3.15 4.87 -1.26
C LEU A 140 -2.41 5.70 -2.33
N LEU A 141 -1.62 5.04 -3.17
CA LEU A 141 -0.71 5.66 -4.12
C LEU A 141 -1.05 5.23 -5.55
N HIS A 142 -0.86 6.13 -6.52
CA HIS A 142 -1.05 5.80 -7.93
C HIS A 142 -0.04 4.75 -8.43
N ASN A 143 1.22 4.90 -8.05
CA ASN A 143 2.32 4.03 -8.49
C ASN A 143 2.69 2.95 -7.45
N GLY A 144 1.95 2.88 -6.34
CA GLY A 144 2.27 2.01 -5.22
C GLY A 144 3.52 2.46 -4.44
N PHE A 145 3.86 1.68 -3.42
CA PHE A 145 5.04 1.88 -2.59
C PHE A 145 6.27 1.19 -3.16
N ASN A 146 7.45 1.56 -2.64
CA ASN A 146 8.68 0.84 -2.92
C ASN A 146 8.59 -0.64 -2.51
N GLN A 147 8.50 -1.52 -3.52
CA GLN A 147 8.30 -2.96 -3.33
C GLN A 147 9.42 -3.61 -2.53
N THR A 148 10.66 -3.11 -2.65
CA THR A 148 11.78 -3.58 -1.83
C THR A 148 11.50 -3.30 -0.35
N ILE A 149 11.00 -2.11 0.00
CA ILE A 149 10.65 -1.75 1.38
C ILE A 149 9.47 -2.60 1.87
N VAL A 150 8.39 -2.69 1.09
CA VAL A 150 7.18 -3.47 1.42
C VAL A 150 7.54 -4.94 1.72
N THR A 151 8.38 -5.53 0.87
CA THR A 151 8.82 -6.93 0.99
C THR A 151 9.79 -7.12 2.15
N TRP A 152 10.83 -6.30 2.23
CA TRP A 152 11.88 -6.41 3.25
C TRP A 152 11.34 -6.28 4.67
N TYR A 153 10.44 -5.32 4.89
CA TYR A 153 9.80 -5.10 6.19
C TYR A 153 8.55 -5.95 6.41
N ARG A 154 8.22 -6.83 5.46
CA ARG A 154 7.13 -7.81 5.54
C ARG A 154 5.80 -7.14 5.90
N TRP A 155 5.49 -6.02 5.25
CA TRP A 155 4.29 -5.25 5.53
C TRP A 155 3.01 -6.06 5.37
N MET A 156 3.04 -7.09 4.51
CA MET A 156 1.99 -8.07 4.20
C MET A 156 1.99 -9.36 5.08
N HIS A 157 2.89 -9.46 6.08
CA HIS A 157 2.86 -10.60 7.03
C HIS A 157 2.68 -10.23 8.51
N ARG A 158 2.83 -8.97 8.90
CA ARG A 158 2.75 -8.57 10.31
C ARG A 158 2.47 -7.08 10.49
N ASP A 159 1.90 -6.75 11.63
CA ASP A 159 1.76 -5.36 12.05
C ASP A 159 3.15 -4.75 12.24
N SER A 160 3.36 -3.56 11.67
CA SER A 160 4.66 -2.90 11.71
C SER A 160 4.48 -1.39 11.66
N CYS A 161 5.16 -0.68 12.56
CA CYS A 161 5.22 0.77 12.59
C CYS A 161 6.67 1.23 12.49
N ARG A 162 7.02 1.96 11.43
CA ARG A 162 8.38 2.41 11.15
C ARG A 162 8.39 3.77 10.49
N GLN A 163 9.48 4.49 10.70
CA GLN A 163 9.76 5.75 10.03
C GLN A 163 10.57 5.48 8.76
N TYR A 164 10.17 6.12 7.66
CA TYR A 164 10.79 5.97 6.34
C TYR A 164 11.13 7.33 5.74
N ARG A 165 12.20 7.38 4.95
CA ARG A 165 12.52 8.55 4.12
C ARG A 165 11.50 8.62 2.97
N LYS A 166 10.87 9.78 2.78
CA LYS A 166 9.81 9.94 1.75
C LYS A 166 10.31 9.62 0.35
N ARG A 167 11.50 10.13 0.00
CA ARG A 167 12.14 9.90 -1.30
C ARG A 167 12.26 8.42 -1.64
N GLU A 168 12.67 7.59 -0.67
CA GLU A 168 12.84 6.14 -0.87
C GLU A 168 11.50 5.40 -0.89
N LEU A 169 10.56 5.82 -0.03
CA LEU A 169 9.26 5.17 0.12
C LEU A 169 8.34 5.37 -1.08
N PHE A 170 8.26 6.61 -1.56
CA PHE A 170 7.40 7.03 -2.67
C PHE A 170 8.12 7.03 -4.03
N MET A 171 9.40 6.63 -4.06
CA MET A 171 10.22 6.65 -5.27
C MET A 171 10.25 8.01 -5.99
N LEU A 172 10.31 9.10 -5.24
CA LEU A 172 10.30 10.46 -5.78
C LEU A 172 11.68 10.88 -6.27
N ASN A 173 11.73 11.75 -7.29
CA ASN A 173 12.98 12.35 -7.74
C ASN A 173 13.52 13.33 -6.67
N ALA A 174 14.82 13.65 -6.74
CA ALA A 174 15.45 14.56 -5.78
C ALA A 174 14.84 15.98 -5.81
N ASP A 175 14.26 16.39 -6.94
CA ASP A 175 13.61 17.70 -7.09
C ASP A 175 12.17 17.72 -6.53
N GLU A 176 11.56 16.54 -6.32
CA GLU A 176 10.16 16.37 -5.93
C GLU A 176 9.98 16.05 -4.44
N SER A 177 11.05 15.60 -3.77
CA SER A 177 11.02 15.24 -2.35
C SER A 177 12.17 15.87 -1.59
N ASP A 178 11.85 16.45 -0.44
CA ASP A 178 12.82 16.79 0.57
C ASP A 178 13.37 15.52 1.27
N ASP A 179 14.45 15.67 2.05
CA ASP A 179 15.01 14.59 2.87
C ASP A 179 14.21 14.37 4.18
N SER A 180 12.89 14.59 4.11
CA SER A 180 11.98 14.41 5.24
C SER A 180 11.51 12.98 5.39
N TYR A 181 10.89 12.72 6.55
CA TYR A 181 10.48 11.39 6.97
C TYR A 181 8.98 11.34 7.19
N VAL A 182 8.42 10.15 6.99
CA VAL A 182 7.02 9.83 7.29
C VAL A 182 6.97 8.57 8.13
N ASN A 183 6.09 8.55 9.13
CA ASN A 183 5.83 7.34 9.91
C ASN A 183 4.74 6.55 9.21
N VAL A 184 4.93 5.24 9.10
CA VAL A 184 4.01 4.31 8.45
C VAL A 184 3.75 3.13 9.37
N CYS A 185 2.47 2.89 9.67
CA CYS A 185 1.96 1.70 10.33
C CYS A 185 1.10 0.88 9.38
N THR A 186 1.30 -0.43 9.35
CA THR A 186 0.48 -1.39 8.61
C THR A 186 -0.16 -2.41 9.56
N CYS A 187 -1.38 -2.88 9.28
CA CYS A 187 -2.09 -3.87 10.09
C CYS A 187 -3.26 -4.56 9.32
N TYR A 188 -3.72 -5.73 9.78
CA TYR A 188 -4.67 -6.61 9.05
C TYR A 188 -6.08 -6.62 9.62
N ALA A 189 -6.23 -6.22 10.87
CA ALA A 189 -7.52 -6.31 11.55
C ALA A 189 -8.45 -5.17 11.12
N ASP A 190 -9.75 -5.44 11.19
CA ASP A 190 -10.78 -4.43 10.99
C ASP A 190 -10.54 -3.20 11.88
N HIS A 191 -10.52 -2.03 11.25
CA HIS A 191 -10.36 -0.71 11.86
C HIS A 191 -9.05 -0.52 12.63
N CYS A 192 -8.06 -1.39 12.43
CA CYS A 192 -6.77 -1.31 13.14
C CYS A 192 -6.02 0.00 12.86
N ASN A 193 -6.29 0.63 11.72
CA ASN A 193 -5.75 1.94 11.38
C ASN A 193 -6.47 3.12 12.06
N SER A 194 -7.23 2.91 13.14
CA SER A 194 -7.80 3.95 14.03
C SER A 194 -6.75 4.60 14.95
N ALA A 195 -5.70 3.83 15.28
CA ALA A 195 -4.83 3.94 16.47
C ALA A 195 -5.56 3.57 17.79
N GLY A 196 -4.97 2.81 18.72
CA GLY A 196 -3.61 2.27 18.80
C GLY A 196 -3.47 0.76 18.51
N SER A 197 -2.54 0.43 17.62
CA SER A 197 -1.86 -0.87 17.60
C SER A 197 -0.38 -0.69 17.98
N SER A 198 -0.11 0.09 19.03
CA SER A 198 1.01 -0.29 19.88
C SER A 198 0.46 -1.40 20.78
N SER A 199 0.71 -2.65 20.40
CA SER A 199 0.65 -3.80 21.29
C SER A 199 1.70 -3.64 22.40
N GLY A 200 1.58 -2.59 23.20
CA GLY A 200 2.16 -2.55 24.53
C GLY A 200 1.30 -3.53 25.31
N ALA A 201 1.84 -4.72 25.57
CA ALA A 201 1.23 -5.67 26.48
C ALA A 201 0.89 -4.90 27.77
N THR A 202 -0.38 -4.65 28.01
CA THR A 202 -0.85 -4.24 29.32
C THR A 202 -0.57 -5.44 30.22
N VAL A 203 0.58 -5.44 30.89
CA VAL A 203 0.87 -6.40 31.95
C VAL A 203 -0.16 -6.09 33.02
N SER A 204 -1.25 -6.86 33.03
CA SER A 204 -2.27 -6.78 34.07
C SER A 204 -1.58 -6.95 35.43
N LEU A 205 -1.85 -6.06 36.39
CA LEU A 205 -1.29 -6.16 37.75
C LEU A 205 -1.50 -7.55 38.40
N ALA A 206 -2.52 -8.29 37.94
CA ALA A 206 -2.77 -9.67 38.33
C ALA A 206 -1.60 -10.64 37.98
N THR A 207 -0.89 -10.45 36.86
CA THR A 207 0.22 -11.33 36.48
C THR A 207 1.48 -11.04 37.31
N LEU A 208 1.71 -9.78 37.69
CA LEU A 208 2.79 -9.41 38.63
C LEU A 208 2.52 -9.97 40.04
N ALA A 209 1.26 -9.95 40.50
CA ALA A 209 0.88 -10.51 41.79
C ALA A 209 1.08 -12.04 41.85
N LEU A 210 0.76 -12.76 40.78
CA LEU A 210 0.95 -14.23 40.73
C LEU A 210 2.42 -14.63 40.71
N VAL A 211 3.28 -13.90 40.00
CA VAL A 211 4.74 -14.14 40.02
C VAL A 211 5.32 -13.80 41.40
N ALA A 212 4.89 -12.70 42.02
CA ALA A 212 5.35 -12.32 43.36
C ALA A 212 4.92 -13.32 44.45
N LEU A 213 3.74 -13.93 44.30
CA LEU A 213 3.30 -15.01 45.18
C LEU A 213 4.10 -16.29 44.91
N ALA A 214 4.34 -16.68 43.65
CA ALA A 214 5.11 -17.87 43.33
C ALA A 214 6.56 -17.81 43.85
N VAL A 215 7.21 -16.64 43.80
CA VAL A 215 8.56 -16.43 44.34
C VAL A 215 8.59 -16.44 45.87
N ARG A 216 7.47 -16.18 46.55
CA ARG A 216 7.36 -16.27 48.01
C ARG A 216 7.15 -17.70 48.54
N TRP A 217 6.90 -18.67 47.67
CA TRP A 217 6.64 -20.07 48.02
C TRP A 217 7.79 -21.03 47.65
N LEU A 218 8.93 -20.50 47.19
CA LEU A 218 10.21 -21.18 46.98
C LEU A 218 11.23 -20.74 48.03
#